data_AF-A0A6N6SQV9-F1
#
_entry.id   AF-A0A6N6SQV9-F1
#
_cell.length_a   1.000
_cell.length_b   1.000
_cell.length_c   1.000
_cell.angle_alpha   90.00
_cell.angle_beta   90.00
_cell.angle_gamma   90.00
#
_symmetry.space_group_name_H-M   'P 1'
#
loop_
_entity.id
_entity.type
_entity.pdbx_description
1 polymer ?
#
loop_
_entity_poly.entity_id
_entity_poly.type
_entity_poly.pdbx_seq_one_letter_code
_entity_poly.pdbx_strand_id
1 'polypeptide(L)'
;MALRGIAMAQLGDLARARLLLRRAAATFGPREALARARCVTAEAEIALVCRDLGWTVKPLDAAYRALHRHQDHANAAHARYLKARYLLLIGRLDEAERLLAAFDPTPLSPASRASFELVNAGIAMRRLRIKAARAALERASAIARQTRIASLAAEVESAAQILDVPAARMIVRGKEKLLRLDDVETLLGSKALVIDACRHVIAYSGQLIPLDTRPVLFALARTLAEASPGDASRATLLSRAFGAKHVDESHRVRLRVEIGRLRKLLSAIARGRRPFGRWHVRNGLLHALDILDRRHALAVGKRLDAGVRIGVRW
;
A
#
# COMPACT_ATOMS: atom_id res chain seq x y z
N MET A 1 1.38 -23.13 -30.74
CA MET A 1 0.37 -22.62 -29.79
C MET A 1 0.87 -21.42 -28.98
N ALA A 2 2.07 -21.48 -28.40
CA ALA A 2 2.64 -20.38 -27.61
C ALA A 2 2.66 -19.02 -28.35
N LEU A 3 3.28 -18.97 -29.54
CA LEU A 3 3.33 -17.74 -30.37
C LEU A 3 1.93 -17.21 -30.72
N ARG A 4 0.98 -18.10 -31.00
CA ARG A 4 -0.43 -17.74 -31.26
C ARG A 4 -1.09 -17.16 -30.02
N GLY A 5 -0.77 -17.67 -28.83
CA GLY A 5 -1.24 -17.11 -27.56
C GLY A 5 -0.74 -15.68 -27.35
N ILE A 6 0.54 -15.42 -27.64
CA ILE A 6 1.10 -14.06 -27.56
C ILE A 6 0.41 -13.12 -28.55
N ALA A 7 0.24 -13.55 -29.79
CA ALA A 7 -0.43 -12.77 -30.80
C ALA A 7 -1.86 -12.39 -30.38
N MET A 8 -2.63 -13.33 -29.80
CA MET A 8 -3.97 -13.06 -29.28
C MET A 8 -3.95 -12.02 -28.14
N ALA A 9 -2.94 -12.05 -27.27
CA ALA A 9 -2.82 -11.05 -26.21
C ALA A 9 -2.53 -9.65 -26.76
N GLN A 10 -1.71 -9.53 -27.80
CA GLN A 10 -1.43 -8.25 -28.46
C GLN A 10 -2.68 -7.71 -29.19
N LEU A 11 -3.58 -8.58 -29.61
CA LEU A 11 -4.88 -8.23 -30.19
C LEU A 11 -5.97 -7.95 -29.12
N GLY A 12 -5.64 -8.09 -27.83
CA GLY A 12 -6.57 -7.85 -26.72
C GLY A 12 -7.46 -9.04 -26.33
N ASP A 13 -7.38 -10.19 -27.03
CA ASP A 13 -8.11 -11.42 -26.66
C ASP A 13 -7.35 -12.19 -25.56
N LEU A 14 -7.40 -11.65 -24.35
CA LEU A 14 -6.66 -12.15 -23.19
C LEU A 14 -7.14 -13.53 -22.72
N ALA A 15 -8.45 -13.80 -22.82
CA ALA A 15 -9.02 -15.08 -22.44
C ALA A 15 -8.49 -16.21 -23.33
N ARG A 16 -8.51 -15.99 -24.65
CA ARG A 16 -7.99 -16.97 -25.62
C ARG A 16 -6.48 -17.09 -25.54
N ALA A 17 -5.76 -15.99 -25.37
CA ALA A 17 -4.31 -16.00 -25.16
C ALA A 17 -3.91 -16.88 -23.99
N ARG A 18 -4.58 -16.73 -22.84
CA ARG A 18 -4.34 -17.52 -21.63
C ARG A 18 -4.60 -19.01 -21.85
N LEU A 19 -5.70 -19.35 -22.53
CA LEU A 19 -6.02 -20.74 -22.86
C LEU A 19 -4.93 -21.38 -23.76
N LEU A 20 -4.48 -20.65 -24.78
CA LEU A 20 -3.44 -21.11 -25.70
C LEU A 20 -2.08 -21.31 -25.00
N LEU A 21 -1.72 -20.41 -24.08
CA LEU A 21 -0.49 -20.51 -23.30
C LEU A 21 -0.53 -21.68 -22.31
N ARG A 22 -1.67 -21.92 -21.64
CA ARG A 22 -1.88 -23.09 -20.77
C ARG A 22 -1.72 -24.39 -21.53
N ARG A 23 -2.38 -24.51 -22.68
CA ARG A 23 -2.31 -25.71 -23.54
C ARG A 23 -0.89 -25.93 -24.05
N ALA A 24 -0.20 -24.86 -24.47
CA ALA A 24 1.20 -24.95 -24.86
C ALA A 24 2.08 -25.43 -23.69
N ALA A 25 1.95 -24.84 -22.50
CA ALA A 25 2.70 -25.23 -21.30
C ALA A 25 2.50 -26.70 -20.94
N ALA A 26 1.27 -27.21 -21.06
CA ALA A 26 0.92 -28.59 -20.77
C ALA A 26 1.45 -29.60 -21.82
N THR A 27 1.73 -29.15 -23.05
CA THR A 27 2.23 -30.01 -24.13
C THR A 27 3.76 -30.16 -24.09
N PHE A 28 4.47 -29.16 -23.56
CA PHE A 28 5.93 -29.16 -23.53
C PHE A 28 6.50 -30.25 -22.60
N GLY A 29 7.35 -31.11 -23.16
CA GLY A 29 7.98 -32.21 -22.46
C GLY A 29 9.12 -31.79 -21.49
N PRO A 30 9.77 -32.75 -20.81
CA PRO A 30 10.86 -32.46 -19.88
C PRO A 30 12.05 -31.70 -20.51
N ARG A 31 12.36 -31.98 -21.78
CA ARG A 31 13.45 -31.33 -22.55
C ARG A 31 13.13 -29.90 -22.97
N GLU A 32 11.85 -29.51 -22.95
CA GLU A 32 11.36 -28.19 -23.37
C GLU A 32 11.06 -27.30 -22.15
N ALA A 33 11.78 -27.51 -21.05
CA ALA A 33 11.57 -26.80 -19.79
C ALA A 33 11.64 -25.27 -19.93
N LEU A 34 12.52 -24.77 -20.81
CA LEU A 34 12.65 -23.34 -21.10
C LEU A 34 11.38 -22.78 -21.76
N ALA A 35 10.87 -23.43 -22.81
CA ALA A 35 9.66 -23.00 -23.51
C ALA A 35 8.42 -23.06 -22.60
N ARG A 36 8.32 -24.13 -21.79
CA ARG A 36 7.27 -24.25 -20.76
C ARG A 36 7.34 -23.09 -19.77
N ALA A 37 8.53 -22.77 -19.27
CA ALA A 37 8.70 -21.69 -18.30
C ALA A 37 8.30 -20.33 -18.88
N ARG A 38 8.67 -20.04 -20.13
CA ARG A 38 8.23 -18.82 -20.84
C ARG A 38 6.71 -18.75 -20.98
N CYS A 39 6.05 -19.85 -21.33
CA CYS A 39 4.58 -19.93 -21.36
C CYS A 39 3.95 -19.63 -20.00
N VAL A 40 4.47 -20.21 -18.92
CA VAL A 40 3.97 -19.99 -17.55
C VAL A 40 4.16 -18.53 -17.14
N THR A 41 5.32 -17.92 -17.44
CA THR A 41 5.56 -16.50 -17.15
C THR A 41 4.59 -15.60 -17.94
N ALA A 42 4.32 -15.91 -19.21
CA ALA A 42 3.39 -15.14 -20.03
C ALA A 42 1.93 -15.30 -19.54
N GLU A 43 1.55 -16.49 -19.09
CA GLU A 43 0.25 -16.74 -18.49
C GLU A 43 0.07 -15.96 -17.19
N ALA A 44 1.09 -15.94 -16.34
CA ALA A 44 1.09 -15.19 -15.08
C ALA A 44 0.92 -13.68 -15.31
N GLU A 45 1.57 -13.15 -16.35
CA GLU A 45 1.42 -11.75 -16.74
C GLU A 45 -0.02 -11.43 -17.16
N ILE A 46 -0.61 -12.25 -18.04
CA ILE A 46 -2.02 -12.08 -18.45
C ILE A 46 -2.95 -12.18 -17.24
N ALA A 47 -2.73 -13.15 -16.33
CA ALA A 47 -3.55 -13.29 -15.14
C ALA A 47 -3.53 -12.03 -14.27
N LEU A 48 -2.35 -11.41 -14.09
CA LEU A 48 -2.20 -10.17 -13.33
C LEU A 48 -2.92 -8.99 -13.99
N VAL A 49 -2.81 -8.83 -15.31
CA VAL A 49 -3.57 -7.81 -16.05
C VAL A 49 -5.08 -8.04 -15.91
N CYS A 50 -5.54 -9.28 -16.03
CA CYS A 50 -6.95 -9.62 -15.86
C CYS A 50 -7.43 -9.53 -14.40
N ARG A 51 -6.55 -9.20 -13.45
CA ARG A 51 -6.81 -9.21 -12.00
C ARG A 51 -7.32 -10.53 -11.46
N ASP A 52 -6.99 -11.61 -12.16
CA ASP A 52 -7.12 -12.92 -11.56
C ASP A 52 -5.97 -13.06 -10.56
N LEU A 53 -6.31 -13.04 -9.27
CA LEU A 53 -5.38 -13.26 -8.16
C LEU A 53 -5.57 -14.65 -7.53
N GLY A 54 -6.50 -15.45 -8.04
CA GLY A 54 -6.80 -16.80 -7.56
C GLY A 54 -5.88 -17.88 -8.13
N TRP A 55 -5.02 -17.53 -9.09
CA TRP A 55 -4.04 -18.46 -9.64
C TRP A 55 -2.89 -18.75 -8.66
N THR A 56 -2.35 -19.96 -8.73
CA THR A 56 -1.27 -20.39 -7.83
C THR A 56 0.06 -19.79 -8.26
N VAL A 57 0.84 -19.24 -7.32
CA VAL A 57 2.18 -18.67 -7.59
C VAL A 57 3.26 -19.74 -7.76
N LYS A 58 3.02 -20.97 -7.27
CA LYS A 58 4.01 -22.07 -7.30
C LYS A 58 4.56 -22.37 -8.71
N PRO A 59 3.74 -22.43 -9.79
CA PRO A 59 4.23 -22.56 -11.15
C PRO A 59 5.18 -21.43 -11.57
N LEU A 60 4.96 -20.19 -11.12
CA LEU A 60 5.83 -19.06 -11.44
C LEU A 60 7.20 -19.18 -10.76
N ASP A 61 7.26 -19.68 -9.52
CA ASP A 61 8.53 -19.97 -8.84
C ASP A 61 9.33 -21.08 -9.55
N ALA A 62 8.64 -22.12 -10.02
CA ALA A 62 9.27 -23.18 -10.81
C ALA A 62 9.75 -22.66 -12.17
N ALA A 63 8.96 -21.82 -12.83
CA ALA A 63 9.34 -21.17 -14.08
C ALA A 63 10.57 -20.29 -13.90
N TYR A 64 10.62 -19.45 -12.86
CA TYR A 64 11.81 -18.65 -12.54
C TYR A 64 13.06 -19.52 -12.38
N ARG A 65 13.00 -20.62 -11.62
CA ARG A 65 14.15 -21.51 -11.41
C ARG A 65 14.61 -22.15 -12.72
N ALA A 66 13.67 -22.56 -13.59
CA ALA A 66 14.00 -23.10 -14.90
C ALA A 66 14.68 -22.04 -15.78
N LEU A 67 14.10 -20.84 -15.90
CA LEU A 67 14.64 -19.74 -16.69
C LEU A 67 16.06 -19.36 -16.22
N HIS A 68 16.26 -19.28 -14.91
CA HIS A 68 17.56 -18.96 -14.33
C HIS A 68 18.62 -20.03 -14.63
N ARG A 69 18.28 -21.32 -14.48
CA ARG A 69 19.19 -22.43 -14.82
C ARG A 69 19.59 -22.45 -16.30
N HIS A 70 18.67 -22.05 -17.18
CA HIS A 70 18.91 -21.94 -18.61
C HIS A 70 19.50 -20.59 -19.03
N GLN A 71 19.93 -19.74 -18.07
CA GLN A 71 20.53 -18.43 -18.32
C GLN A 71 19.65 -17.47 -19.14
N ASP A 72 18.32 -17.68 -19.13
CA ASP A 72 17.35 -16.75 -19.70
C ASP A 72 17.08 -15.62 -18.69
N HIS A 73 18.08 -14.76 -18.52
CA HIS A 73 18.09 -13.72 -17.49
C HIS A 73 16.94 -12.72 -17.64
N ALA A 74 16.56 -12.38 -18.87
CA ALA A 74 15.48 -11.44 -19.13
C ALA A 74 14.12 -11.98 -18.64
N ASN A 75 13.78 -13.22 -19.01
CA ASN A 75 12.52 -13.83 -18.57
C ASN A 75 12.55 -14.25 -17.10
N ALA A 76 13.69 -14.69 -16.58
CA ALA A 76 13.85 -14.95 -15.16
C ALA A 76 13.60 -13.68 -14.34
N ALA A 77 14.14 -12.54 -14.80
CA ALA A 77 13.90 -11.26 -14.17
C ALA A 77 12.43 -10.83 -14.24
N HIS A 78 11.81 -10.99 -15.41
CA HIS A 78 10.39 -10.71 -15.61
C HIS A 78 9.51 -11.57 -14.68
N ALA A 79 9.80 -12.86 -14.53
CA ALA A 79 9.09 -13.74 -13.60
C ALA A 79 9.19 -13.28 -12.13
N ARG A 80 10.37 -12.81 -11.69
CA ARG A 80 10.55 -12.24 -10.34
C ARG A 80 9.77 -10.95 -10.15
N TYR A 81 9.81 -10.06 -11.12
CA TYR A 81 9.00 -8.84 -11.13
C TYR A 81 7.49 -9.15 -11.03
N LEU A 82 6.97 -10.09 -11.83
CA LEU A 82 5.55 -10.49 -11.77
C LEU A 82 5.16 -11.05 -10.41
N LYS A 83 6.04 -11.83 -9.76
CA LYS A 83 5.79 -12.32 -8.40
C LYS A 83 5.75 -11.16 -7.38
N ALA A 84 6.62 -10.17 -7.49
CA ALA A 84 6.58 -9.00 -6.61
C ALA A 84 5.30 -8.18 -6.80
N ARG A 85 4.87 -8.02 -8.06
CA ARG A 85 3.60 -7.37 -8.40
C ARG A 85 2.41 -8.13 -7.81
N TYR A 86 2.39 -9.46 -7.91
CA TYR A 86 1.37 -10.29 -7.26
C TYR A 86 1.35 -10.08 -5.74
N LEU A 87 2.50 -10.17 -5.07
CA LEU A 87 2.62 -9.99 -3.62
C LEU A 87 2.12 -8.61 -3.16
N LEU A 88 2.43 -7.55 -3.92
CA LEU A 88 1.90 -6.22 -3.68
C LEU A 88 0.35 -6.19 -3.76
N LEU A 89 -0.23 -6.82 -4.78
CA LEU A 89 -1.67 -6.81 -5.02
C LEU A 89 -2.45 -7.57 -3.94
N ILE A 90 -1.89 -8.66 -3.40
CA ILE A 90 -2.50 -9.41 -2.29
C ILE A 90 -2.12 -8.88 -0.90
N GLY A 91 -1.42 -7.74 -0.82
CA GLY A 91 -1.08 -7.07 0.43
C GLY A 91 0.11 -7.66 1.20
N ARG A 92 0.92 -8.54 0.60
CA ARG A 92 2.12 -9.16 1.19
C ARG A 92 3.34 -8.24 1.01
N LEU A 93 3.30 -7.07 1.64
CA LEU A 93 4.28 -6.00 1.41
C LEU A 93 5.72 -6.36 1.80
N ASP A 94 5.92 -7.03 2.95
CA ASP A 94 7.26 -7.45 3.40
C ASP A 94 7.91 -8.43 2.42
N GLU A 95 7.10 -9.34 1.86
CA GLU A 95 7.58 -10.31 0.87
C GLU A 95 7.89 -9.66 -0.46
N ALA A 96 7.02 -8.75 -0.93
CA ALA A 96 7.26 -7.99 -2.17
C ALA A 96 8.55 -7.17 -2.07
N GLU A 97 8.74 -6.46 -0.95
CA GLU A 97 9.90 -5.62 -0.71
C GLU A 97 11.20 -6.43 -0.61
N ARG A 98 11.21 -7.53 0.16
CA ARG A 98 12.38 -8.43 0.23
C ARG A 98 12.70 -9.04 -1.13
N LEU A 99 11.68 -9.39 -1.90
CA LEU A 99 11.85 -9.96 -3.23
C LEU A 99 12.52 -8.97 -4.20
N LEU A 100 12.13 -7.70 -4.16
CA LEU A 100 12.71 -6.66 -5.02
C LEU A 100 14.09 -6.20 -4.54
N ALA A 101 14.38 -6.23 -3.24
CA ALA A 101 15.70 -5.88 -2.71
C ALA A 101 16.80 -6.87 -3.14
N ALA A 102 16.45 -8.15 -3.36
CA ALA A 102 17.37 -9.20 -3.78
C ALA A 102 17.46 -9.37 -5.31
N PHE A 103 16.90 -8.44 -6.07
CA PHE A 103 16.64 -8.57 -7.50
C PHE A 103 17.43 -7.53 -8.31
N ASP A 104 18.17 -7.97 -9.32
CA ASP A 104 18.77 -7.08 -10.33
C ASP A 104 17.74 -6.78 -11.45
N PRO A 105 17.28 -5.52 -11.60
CA PRO A 105 16.34 -5.13 -12.63
C PRO A 105 16.99 -4.90 -14.00
N THR A 106 18.32 -4.94 -14.13
CA THR A 106 19.04 -4.63 -15.39
C THR A 106 18.57 -5.48 -16.58
N PRO A 107 18.36 -6.81 -16.44
CA PRO A 107 17.92 -7.67 -17.55
C PRO A 107 16.48 -7.43 -18.02
N LEU A 108 15.67 -6.69 -17.26
CA LEU A 108 14.29 -6.39 -17.64
C LEU A 108 14.24 -5.54 -18.92
N SER A 109 13.17 -5.69 -19.70
CA SER A 109 12.89 -4.75 -20.79
C SER A 109 12.64 -3.33 -20.24
N PRO A 110 12.87 -2.25 -21.02
CA PRO A 110 12.54 -0.90 -20.57
C PRO A 110 11.09 -0.77 -20.05
N ALA A 111 10.12 -1.38 -20.73
CA ALA A 111 8.72 -1.37 -20.29
C ALA A 111 8.57 -2.06 -18.92
N SER A 112 9.12 -3.27 -18.76
CA SER A 112 9.09 -4.00 -17.49
C SER A 112 9.84 -3.27 -16.37
N ARG A 113 10.90 -2.51 -16.67
CA ARG A 113 11.62 -1.67 -15.69
C ARG A 113 10.76 -0.52 -15.18
N ALA A 114 10.03 0.17 -16.07
CA ALA A 114 9.09 1.19 -15.64
C ALA A 114 8.01 0.61 -14.72
N SER A 115 7.45 -0.56 -15.07
CA SER A 115 6.46 -1.24 -14.23
C SER A 115 7.06 -1.78 -12.92
N PHE A 116 8.33 -2.19 -12.91
CA PHE A 116 9.06 -2.52 -11.67
C PHE A 116 9.14 -1.31 -10.73
N GLU A 117 9.44 -0.12 -11.25
CA GLU A 117 9.44 1.11 -10.45
C GLU A 117 8.04 1.49 -9.96
N LEU A 118 6.98 1.21 -10.73
CA LEU A 118 5.60 1.33 -10.25
C LEU A 118 5.30 0.40 -9.06
N VAL A 119 5.86 -0.81 -9.03
CA VAL A 119 5.74 -1.71 -7.87
C VAL A 119 6.51 -1.14 -6.66
N ASN A 120 7.73 -0.62 -6.85
CA ASN A 120 8.47 0.06 -5.78
C ASN A 120 7.70 1.26 -5.22
N ALA A 121 7.15 2.10 -6.09
CA ALA A 121 6.29 3.21 -5.71
C ALA A 121 5.08 2.71 -4.90
N GLY A 122 4.41 1.66 -5.39
CA GLY A 122 3.24 1.10 -4.74
C GLY A 122 3.52 0.48 -3.35
N ILE A 123 4.69 -0.10 -3.15
CA ILE A 123 5.17 -0.57 -1.83
C ILE A 123 5.45 0.64 -0.93
N ALA A 124 6.23 1.61 -1.41
CA ALA A 124 6.62 2.79 -0.64
C ALA A 124 5.41 3.60 -0.16
N MET A 125 4.42 3.84 -1.04
CA MET A 125 3.17 4.52 -0.69
C MET A 125 2.40 3.80 0.42
N ARG A 126 2.22 2.47 0.32
CA ARG A 126 1.52 1.68 1.36
C ARG A 126 2.25 1.64 2.70
N ARG A 127 3.55 1.95 2.68
CA ARG A 127 4.40 2.10 3.87
C ARG A 127 4.48 3.54 4.36
N LEU A 128 3.74 4.46 3.73
CA LEU A 128 3.80 5.91 3.98
C LEU A 128 5.21 6.50 3.83
N ARG A 129 6.04 5.90 2.95
CA ARG A 129 7.34 6.43 2.51
C ARG A 129 7.16 7.24 1.24
N ILE A 130 6.54 8.41 1.33
CA ILE A 130 6.01 9.14 0.16
C ILE A 130 7.13 9.77 -0.66
N LYS A 131 8.18 10.27 -0.01
CA LYS A 131 9.42 10.69 -0.71
C LYS A 131 10.00 9.57 -1.58
N ALA A 132 10.08 8.36 -1.05
CA ALA A 132 10.58 7.20 -1.81
C ALA A 132 9.62 6.81 -2.95
N ALA A 133 8.31 6.93 -2.73
CA ALA A 133 7.32 6.70 -3.78
C ALA A 133 7.45 7.70 -4.93
N ARG A 134 7.64 9.00 -4.64
CA ARG A 134 7.87 10.04 -5.66
C ARG A 134 9.13 9.73 -6.48
N ALA A 135 10.24 9.45 -5.81
CA ALA A 135 11.49 9.10 -6.50
C ALA A 135 11.33 7.86 -7.41
N ALA A 136 10.56 6.86 -6.99
CA ALA A 136 10.27 5.69 -7.83
C ALA A 136 9.39 6.05 -9.04
N LEU A 137 8.37 6.89 -8.86
CA LEU A 137 7.53 7.37 -9.97
C LEU A 137 8.31 8.23 -10.96
N GLU A 138 9.26 9.06 -10.49
CA GLU A 138 10.15 9.84 -11.35
C GLU A 138 11.01 8.93 -12.23
N ARG A 139 11.60 7.88 -11.66
CA ARG A 139 12.33 6.86 -12.42
C ARG A 139 11.41 6.14 -13.41
N ALA A 140 10.22 5.73 -12.99
CA ALA A 140 9.23 5.10 -13.86
C ALA A 140 8.87 6.01 -15.05
N SER A 141 8.69 7.31 -14.80
CA SER A 141 8.32 8.31 -15.81
C SER A 141 9.45 8.56 -16.81
N ALA A 142 10.70 8.65 -16.33
CA ALA A 142 11.86 8.74 -17.19
C ALA A 142 11.98 7.54 -18.14
N ILE A 143 11.79 6.32 -17.61
CA ILE A 143 11.85 5.09 -18.42
C ILE A 143 10.66 5.00 -19.38
N ALA A 144 9.44 5.27 -18.92
CA ALA A 144 8.23 5.19 -19.75
C ALA A 144 8.32 6.11 -20.98
N ARG A 145 8.83 7.33 -20.83
CA ARG A 145 9.06 8.28 -21.94
C ARG A 145 10.00 7.71 -23.01
N GLN A 146 11.00 6.93 -22.64
CA GLN A 146 11.93 6.31 -23.58
C GLN A 146 11.29 5.15 -24.38
N THR A 147 10.24 4.52 -23.85
CA THR A 147 9.63 3.33 -24.48
C THR A 147 8.68 3.65 -25.64
N ARG A 148 8.21 4.90 -25.77
CA ARG A 148 7.14 5.33 -26.70
C ARG A 148 5.83 4.51 -26.56
N ILE A 149 5.58 3.94 -25.39
CA ILE A 149 4.32 3.26 -25.06
C ILE A 149 3.41 4.26 -24.36
N ALA A 150 2.46 4.84 -25.10
CA ALA A 150 1.58 5.90 -24.59
C ALA A 150 0.77 5.44 -23.36
N SER A 151 0.29 4.20 -23.37
CA SER A 151 -0.51 3.64 -22.27
C SER A 151 0.31 3.49 -20.97
N LEU A 152 1.58 3.09 -21.06
CA LEU A 152 2.50 3.01 -19.92
C LEU A 152 2.83 4.40 -19.37
N ALA A 153 3.04 5.38 -20.25
CA ALA A 153 3.25 6.77 -19.82
C ALA A 153 2.04 7.32 -19.06
N ALA A 154 0.83 7.10 -19.59
CA ALA A 154 -0.42 7.51 -18.94
C ALA A 154 -0.64 6.79 -17.59
N GLU A 155 -0.25 5.52 -17.48
CA GLU A 155 -0.32 4.76 -16.22
C GLU A 155 0.60 5.36 -15.16
N VAL A 156 1.85 5.67 -15.52
CA VAL A 156 2.81 6.30 -14.59
C VAL A 156 2.33 7.68 -14.17
N GLU A 157 1.83 8.48 -15.11
CA GLU A 157 1.28 9.81 -14.83
C GLU A 157 0.08 9.71 -13.89
N SER A 158 -0.87 8.81 -14.15
CA SER A 158 -2.02 8.59 -13.28
C SER A 158 -1.59 8.17 -11.86
N ALA A 159 -0.58 7.31 -11.74
CA ALA A 159 -0.03 6.91 -10.44
C ALA A 159 0.64 8.08 -9.71
N ALA A 160 1.31 8.99 -10.43
CA ALA A 160 1.91 10.18 -9.85
C ALA A 160 0.88 11.19 -9.35
N GLN A 161 -0.18 11.44 -10.13
CA GLN A 161 -1.26 12.37 -9.76
C GLN A 161 -1.96 12.00 -8.44
N ILE A 162 -1.99 10.71 -8.08
CA ILE A 162 -2.54 10.24 -6.79
C ILE A 162 -1.82 10.87 -5.60
N LEU A 163 -0.54 11.25 -5.73
CA LEU A 163 0.22 11.86 -4.64
C LEU A 163 -0.09 13.36 -4.46
N ASP A 164 -0.67 14.00 -5.48
CA ASP A 164 -0.88 15.46 -5.49
C ASP A 164 -2.30 15.86 -5.06
N VAL A 165 -3.20 14.90 -4.92
CA VAL A 165 -4.54 15.09 -4.36
C VAL A 165 -4.54 14.93 -2.84
N PRO A 166 -5.41 15.66 -2.10
CA PRO A 166 -5.53 15.48 -0.66
C PRO A 166 -6.02 14.08 -0.28
N ALA A 167 -5.29 13.42 0.63
CA ALA A 167 -5.56 12.05 1.07
C ALA A 167 -6.21 11.96 2.45
N ALA A 168 -5.92 12.94 3.30
CA ALA A 168 -6.39 12.97 4.67
C ALA A 168 -6.76 14.39 5.09
N ARG A 169 -7.54 14.49 6.17
CA ARG A 169 -7.80 15.76 6.84
C ARG A 169 -7.26 15.69 8.25
N MET A 170 -6.63 16.78 8.67
CA MET A 170 -6.17 16.99 10.02
C MET A 170 -7.16 17.91 10.73
N ILE A 171 -7.60 17.51 11.92
CA ILE A 171 -8.53 18.27 12.75
C ILE A 171 -7.76 18.83 13.94
N VAL A 172 -7.81 20.15 14.10
CA VAL A 172 -7.19 20.89 15.22
C VAL A 172 -8.15 21.99 15.66
N ARG A 173 -8.52 22.01 16.95
CA ARG A 173 -9.47 23.01 17.50
C ARG A 173 -10.79 23.06 16.72
N GLY A 174 -11.29 21.91 16.28
CA GLY A 174 -12.48 21.80 15.42
C GLY A 174 -12.32 22.36 13.99
N LYS A 175 -11.15 22.86 13.60
CA LYS A 175 -10.85 23.27 12.22
C LYS A 175 -10.21 22.15 11.44
N GLU A 176 -10.57 22.05 10.17
CA GLU A 176 -10.07 21.02 9.27
C GLU A 176 -9.02 21.60 8.32
N LYS A 177 -7.91 20.86 8.14
CA LYS A 177 -6.90 21.13 7.13
C LYS A 177 -6.74 19.89 6.26
N LEU A 178 -6.95 20.05 4.95
CA LEU A 178 -6.67 18.99 3.99
C LEU A 178 -5.16 18.76 3.87
N LEU A 179 -4.74 17.51 3.86
CA LEU A 179 -3.36 17.06 3.80
C LEU A 179 -3.15 16.13 2.60
N ARG A 180 -2.06 16.36 1.86
CA ARG A 180 -1.53 15.40 0.88
C ARG A 180 -0.77 14.29 1.59
N LEU A 181 -0.40 13.25 0.85
CA LEU A 181 0.36 12.13 1.42
C LEU A 181 1.72 12.56 1.99
N ASP A 182 2.44 13.51 1.36
CA ASP A 182 3.71 14.03 1.90
C ASP A 182 3.52 14.77 3.23
N ASP A 183 2.41 15.50 3.38
CA ASP A 183 2.07 16.18 4.62
C ASP A 183 1.79 15.16 5.73
N VAL A 184 1.13 14.05 5.39
CA VAL A 184 0.86 12.94 6.31
C VAL A 184 2.15 12.25 6.74
N GLU A 185 3.07 11.95 5.82
CA GLU A 185 4.40 11.40 6.14
C GLU A 185 5.16 12.34 7.09
N THR A 186 5.18 13.64 6.78
CA THR A 186 5.84 14.66 7.60
C THR A 186 5.22 14.76 8.99
N LEU A 187 3.89 14.75 9.08
CA LEU A 187 3.16 14.81 10.34
C LEU A 187 3.46 13.61 11.22
N LEU A 188 3.44 12.39 10.66
CA LEU A 188 3.71 11.15 11.39
C LEU A 188 5.18 11.00 11.80
N GLY A 189 6.10 11.56 11.01
CA GLY A 189 7.53 11.64 11.35
C GLY A 189 7.87 12.73 12.36
N SER A 190 6.93 13.62 12.68
CA SER A 190 7.14 14.70 13.64
C SER A 190 7.06 14.23 15.10
N LYS A 191 7.31 15.16 16.03
CA LYS A 191 7.10 14.95 17.47
C LYS A 191 5.65 15.21 17.90
N ALA A 192 4.72 15.34 16.96
CA ALA A 192 3.31 15.46 17.28
C ALA A 192 2.73 14.11 17.75
N LEU A 193 1.72 14.19 18.62
CA LEU A 193 0.90 13.04 18.98
C LEU A 193 -0.29 13.03 18.00
N VAL A 194 -0.41 11.99 17.20
CA VAL A 194 -1.41 11.89 16.14
C VAL A 194 -2.36 10.75 16.45
N ILE A 195 -3.66 11.03 16.49
CA ILE A 195 -4.70 10.02 16.51
C ILE A 195 -5.09 9.74 15.08
N ASP A 196 -4.63 8.61 14.56
CA ASP A 196 -4.82 8.22 13.17
C ASP A 196 -6.04 7.30 13.08
N ALA A 197 -7.18 7.88 12.67
CA ALA A 197 -8.41 7.13 12.44
C ALA A 197 -8.38 6.29 11.17
N CYS A 198 -7.45 6.56 10.25
CA CYS A 198 -7.26 5.76 9.04
C CYS A 198 -6.81 4.34 9.39
N ARG A 199 -5.98 4.24 10.44
CA ARG A 199 -5.36 2.98 10.90
C ARG A 199 -5.77 2.58 12.31
N HIS A 200 -6.68 3.32 12.95
CA HIS A 200 -7.09 3.10 14.34
C HIS A 200 -5.90 3.01 15.32
N VAL A 201 -4.90 3.89 15.13
CA VAL A 201 -3.67 3.91 15.95
C VAL A 201 -3.43 5.27 16.60
N ILE A 202 -2.66 5.26 17.68
CA ILE A 202 -1.98 6.46 18.19
C ILE A 202 -0.55 6.44 17.68
N ALA A 203 -0.14 7.49 16.98
CA ALA A 203 1.21 7.65 16.45
C ALA A 203 1.97 8.75 17.20
N TYR A 204 3.21 8.48 17.58
CA TYR A 204 4.10 9.46 18.21
C TYR A 204 5.55 9.14 17.91
N SER A 205 6.28 10.08 17.30
CA SER A 205 7.73 9.95 17.04
C SER A 205 8.11 8.60 16.40
N GLY A 206 7.34 8.16 15.40
CA GLY A 206 7.53 6.88 14.70
C GLY A 206 7.00 5.63 15.42
N GLN A 207 6.57 5.73 16.67
CA GLN A 207 5.91 4.62 17.38
C GLN A 207 4.41 4.61 17.08
N LEU A 208 3.86 3.42 16.82
CA LEU A 208 2.44 3.20 16.56
C LEU A 208 1.86 2.31 17.66
N ILE A 209 0.77 2.75 18.29
CA ILE A 209 0.00 1.94 19.23
C ILE A 209 -1.36 1.61 18.62
N PRO A 210 -1.61 0.35 18.25
CA PRO A 210 -2.89 -0.07 17.70
C PRO A 210 -3.98 -0.03 18.78
N LEU A 211 -5.15 0.48 18.40
CA LEU A 211 -6.37 0.54 19.21
C LEU A 211 -7.57 -0.12 18.52
N ASP A 212 -7.34 -0.93 17.47
CA ASP A 212 -8.40 -1.63 16.72
C ASP A 212 -9.32 -2.46 17.61
N THR A 213 -8.75 -3.14 18.61
CA THR A 213 -9.48 -3.96 19.59
C THR A 213 -9.97 -3.17 20.81
N ARG A 214 -9.74 -1.85 20.83
CA ARG A 214 -10.01 -0.96 21.98
C ARG A 214 -10.81 0.28 21.54
N PRO A 215 -12.04 0.09 21.00
CA PRO A 215 -12.82 1.16 20.37
C PRO A 215 -13.14 2.31 21.33
N VAL A 216 -13.40 2.01 22.61
CA VAL A 216 -13.66 3.03 23.64
C VAL A 216 -12.42 3.91 23.87
N LEU A 217 -11.23 3.31 23.98
CA LEU A 217 -9.99 4.08 24.15
C LEU A 217 -9.71 4.95 22.92
N PHE A 218 -9.94 4.41 21.73
CA PHE A 218 -9.79 5.16 20.48
C PHE A 218 -10.73 6.36 20.43
N ALA A 219 -12.02 6.16 20.73
CA ALA A 219 -13.02 7.23 20.73
C ALA A 219 -12.70 8.33 21.75
N LEU A 220 -12.20 7.97 22.95
CA LEU A 220 -11.72 8.93 23.94
C LEU A 220 -10.50 9.71 23.43
N ALA A 221 -9.49 9.03 22.90
CA ALA A 221 -8.28 9.65 22.40
C ALA A 221 -8.58 10.63 21.26
N ARG A 222 -9.43 10.23 20.31
CA ARG A 222 -9.91 11.07 19.21
C ARG A 222 -10.66 12.30 19.71
N THR A 223 -11.60 12.13 20.64
CA THR A 223 -12.39 13.24 21.18
C THR A 223 -11.51 14.26 21.91
N LEU A 224 -10.51 13.80 22.65
CA LEU A 224 -9.51 14.67 23.28
C LEU A 224 -8.64 15.39 22.23
N ALA A 225 -8.30 14.71 21.13
CA ALA A 225 -7.50 15.29 20.05
C ALA A 225 -8.22 16.41 19.30
N GLU A 226 -9.49 16.23 18.98
CA GLU A 226 -10.27 17.25 18.28
C GLU A 226 -10.47 18.52 19.12
N ALA A 227 -10.57 18.39 20.45
CA ALA A 227 -10.72 19.50 21.39
C ALA A 227 -9.40 20.24 21.70
N SER A 228 -8.25 19.61 21.45
CA SER A 228 -6.93 20.15 21.78
C SER A 228 -6.65 21.50 21.09
N PRO A 229 -5.98 22.45 21.78
CA PRO A 229 -5.41 22.36 23.13
C PRO A 229 -6.43 22.70 24.24
N GLY A 230 -7.70 22.87 23.91
CA GLY A 230 -8.78 23.02 24.88
C GLY A 230 -9.21 21.67 25.47
N ASP A 231 -10.22 21.73 26.32
CA ASP A 231 -10.74 20.55 27.02
C ASP A 231 -11.98 19.99 26.33
N ALA A 232 -12.07 18.66 26.23
CA ALA A 232 -13.31 18.00 25.87
C ALA A 232 -14.22 17.92 27.10
N SER A 233 -15.49 18.31 26.95
CA SER A 233 -16.46 18.20 28.05
C SER A 233 -16.67 16.72 28.43
N ARG A 234 -16.97 16.48 29.72
CA ARG A 234 -17.29 15.13 30.22
C ARG A 234 -18.48 14.52 29.47
N ALA A 235 -19.52 15.33 29.20
CA ALA A 235 -20.70 14.91 28.46
C ALA A 235 -20.33 14.46 27.03
N THR A 236 -19.46 15.21 26.34
CA THR A 236 -18.97 14.87 25.00
C THR A 236 -18.19 13.55 25.00
N LEU A 237 -17.30 13.34 25.99
CA LEU A 237 -16.55 12.09 26.13
C LEU A 237 -17.47 10.89 26.36
N LEU A 238 -18.49 11.05 27.21
CA LEU A 238 -19.46 9.99 27.51
C LEU A 238 -20.30 9.62 26.30
N SER A 239 -20.83 10.65 25.62
CA SER A 239 -21.62 10.48 24.41
C SER A 239 -20.83 9.77 23.31
N ARG A 240 -19.61 10.24 23.00
CA ARG A 240 -18.82 9.72 21.87
C ARG A 240 -18.17 8.36 22.14
N ALA A 241 -17.73 8.08 23.37
CA ALA A 241 -17.00 6.85 23.66
C ALA A 241 -17.90 5.69 24.12
N PHE A 242 -19.06 5.98 24.71
CA PHE A 242 -19.96 4.96 25.26
C PHE A 242 -21.35 4.96 24.61
N GLY A 243 -21.65 5.88 23.70
CA GLY A 243 -22.99 6.00 23.09
C GLY A 243 -24.07 6.43 24.08
N ALA A 244 -23.68 6.97 25.25
CA ALA A 244 -24.60 7.29 26.33
C ALA A 244 -25.45 8.52 25.98
N LYS A 245 -26.78 8.34 25.93
CA LYS A 245 -27.75 9.44 25.79
C LYS A 245 -28.08 10.10 27.13
N HIS A 246 -28.00 9.33 28.22
CA HIS A 246 -28.17 9.80 29.60
C HIS A 246 -26.93 9.45 30.43
N VAL A 247 -26.46 10.39 31.24
CA VAL A 247 -25.23 10.24 32.04
C VAL A 247 -25.62 9.92 33.49
N ASP A 248 -25.40 8.68 33.92
CA ASP A 248 -25.53 8.26 35.32
C ASP A 248 -24.16 8.12 36.02
N GLU A 249 -24.16 7.73 37.30
CA GLU A 249 -22.93 7.57 38.08
C GLU A 249 -22.05 6.40 37.57
N SER A 250 -22.68 5.32 37.08
CA SER A 250 -21.98 4.18 36.50
C SER A 250 -21.16 4.58 35.26
N HIS A 251 -21.72 5.43 34.40
CA HIS A 251 -21.02 6.01 33.25
C HIS A 251 -19.81 6.85 33.68
N ARG A 252 -19.94 7.63 34.77
CA ARG A 252 -18.83 8.45 35.29
C ARG A 252 -17.69 7.60 35.83
N VAL A 253 -17.99 6.54 36.58
CA VAL A 253 -17.00 5.59 37.08
C VAL A 253 -16.27 4.93 35.91
N ARG A 254 -17.01 4.44 34.91
CA ARG A 254 -16.43 3.79 33.72
C ARG A 254 -15.54 4.74 32.93
N LEU A 255 -15.97 6.00 32.71
CA LEU A 255 -15.14 7.01 32.07
C LEU A 255 -13.83 7.23 32.82
N ARG A 256 -13.87 7.32 34.15
CA ARG A 256 -12.66 7.51 34.97
C ARG A 256 -11.67 6.35 34.76
N VAL A 257 -12.15 5.11 34.72
CA VAL A 257 -11.34 3.92 34.47
C VAL A 257 -10.72 3.96 33.07
N GLU A 258 -11.49 4.24 32.02
CA GLU A 258 -10.99 4.25 30.64
C GLU A 258 -10.02 5.41 30.38
N ILE A 259 -10.25 6.58 30.98
CA ILE A 259 -9.28 7.68 30.98
C ILE A 259 -7.97 7.26 31.69
N GLY A 260 -8.05 6.51 32.78
CA GLY A 260 -6.89 5.93 33.45
C GLY A 260 -6.12 4.95 32.56
N ARG A 261 -6.82 4.07 31.85
CA ARG A 261 -6.24 3.13 30.87
C ARG A 261 -5.55 3.85 29.72
N LEU A 262 -6.22 4.86 29.13
CA LEU A 262 -5.64 5.70 28.10
C LEU A 262 -4.38 6.42 28.60
N ARG A 263 -4.41 6.95 29.83
CA ARG A 263 -3.24 7.58 30.43
C ARG A 263 -2.06 6.64 30.59
N LYS A 264 -2.30 5.44 31.10
CA LYS A 264 -1.26 4.41 31.23
C LYS A 264 -0.65 4.08 29.87
N LEU A 265 -1.48 3.93 28.84
CA LEU A 265 -1.04 3.67 27.48
C LEU A 265 -0.18 4.81 26.91
N LEU A 266 -0.61 6.07 27.08
CA LEU A 266 0.13 7.23 26.62
C LEU A 266 1.40 7.51 27.43
N SER A 267 1.43 7.17 28.71
CA SER A 267 2.62 7.33 29.57
C SER A 267 3.80 6.46 29.16
N ALA A 268 3.55 5.37 28.42
CA ALA A 268 4.59 4.52 27.86
C ALA A 268 5.35 5.21 26.70
N ILE A 269 4.76 6.22 26.08
CA ILE A 269 5.26 6.87 24.85
C ILE A 269 5.68 8.32 25.08
N ALA A 270 4.94 9.05 25.93
CA ALA A 270 5.23 10.42 26.27
C ALA A 270 6.05 10.48 27.59
N ARG A 271 7.36 10.68 27.49
CA ARG A 271 8.18 11.01 28.67
C ARG A 271 7.88 12.45 29.11
N GLY A 272 6.84 12.61 29.92
CA GLY A 272 6.45 13.88 30.53
C GLY A 272 5.28 13.71 31.50
N ARG A 273 5.57 13.57 32.79
CA ARG A 273 4.57 13.61 33.87
C ARG A 273 3.95 15.00 33.95
N ARG A 274 2.62 15.13 33.89
CA ARG A 274 1.84 15.97 34.83
C ARG A 274 0.43 15.40 35.06
N PRO A 275 -0.13 15.55 36.28
CA PRO A 275 -1.45 15.07 36.63
C PRO A 275 -2.52 16.09 36.19
N PHE A 276 -3.70 15.58 35.83
CA PHE A 276 -4.92 16.33 35.52
C PHE A 276 -4.97 17.17 34.22
N GLY A 277 -5.97 16.85 33.40
CA GLY A 277 -6.65 17.79 32.51
C GLY A 277 -5.92 18.18 31.24
N ARG A 278 -4.63 18.49 31.30
CA ARG A 278 -3.90 19.04 30.16
C ARG A 278 -2.96 18.02 29.55
N TRP A 279 -3.33 17.50 28.39
CA TRP A 279 -2.38 16.84 27.49
C TRP A 279 -1.55 17.90 26.78
N HIS A 280 -0.61 18.53 27.49
CA HIS A 280 0.50 19.20 26.83
C HIS A 280 1.55 18.13 26.51
N VAL A 281 1.54 17.64 25.28
CA VAL A 281 2.76 17.01 24.74
C VAL A 281 3.81 18.12 24.78
N ARG A 282 4.88 17.94 25.55
CA ARG A 282 6.03 18.88 25.56
C ARG A 282 6.42 19.12 24.10
N ASN A 283 6.01 20.27 23.56
CA ASN A 283 6.24 20.72 22.19
C ASN A 283 5.50 19.99 21.04
N GLY A 284 4.32 19.39 21.28
CA GLY A 284 3.54 18.73 20.22
C GLY A 284 2.05 19.09 20.25
N LEU A 285 1.51 19.51 19.11
CA LEU A 285 0.07 19.58 18.90
C LEU A 285 -0.50 18.15 18.86
N LEU A 286 -1.65 17.94 19.51
CA LEU A 286 -2.43 16.71 19.37
C LEU A 286 -3.34 16.87 18.14
N HIS A 287 -3.19 15.98 17.16
CA HIS A 287 -3.91 16.05 15.89
C HIS A 287 -4.78 14.81 15.71
N ALA A 288 -6.01 14.97 15.24
CA ALA A 288 -6.78 13.85 14.69
C ALA A 288 -6.59 13.82 13.16
N LEU A 289 -6.38 12.63 12.61
CA LEU A 289 -6.22 12.40 11.17
C LEU A 289 -7.30 11.45 10.67
N ASP A 290 -8.09 11.91 9.69
CA ASP A 290 -9.14 11.11 9.03
C ASP A 290 -8.85 10.95 7.53
N ILE A 291 -9.27 9.83 6.94
CA ILE A 291 -9.24 9.61 5.49
C ILE A 291 -10.29 10.49 4.82
N LEU A 292 -9.90 11.22 3.77
CA LEU A 292 -10.84 11.98 2.93
C LEU A 292 -11.43 11.15 1.80
N ASP A 293 -10.66 10.23 1.23
CA ASP A 293 -11.12 9.36 0.15
C ASP A 293 -10.52 7.96 0.27
N ARG A 294 -11.38 6.93 0.35
CA ARG A 294 -10.98 5.50 0.32
C ARG A 294 -10.24 5.14 -0.97
N ARG A 295 -10.33 5.95 -2.03
CA ARG A 295 -9.51 5.83 -3.23
C ARG A 295 -8.01 5.91 -2.91
N HIS A 296 -7.53 6.62 -1.89
CA HIS A 296 -6.10 6.61 -1.55
C HIS A 296 -5.63 5.27 -0.95
N ALA A 297 -6.47 4.65 -0.12
CA ALA A 297 -6.18 3.32 0.45
C ALA A 297 -6.27 2.19 -0.60
N LEU A 298 -7.04 2.39 -1.68
CA LEU A 298 -7.35 1.36 -2.69
C LEU A 298 -6.72 1.61 -4.08
N ALA A 299 -6.33 2.83 -4.45
CA ALA A 299 -5.94 3.18 -5.82
C ALA A 299 -4.51 2.75 -6.16
N VAL A 300 -3.62 2.66 -5.18
CA VAL A 300 -2.18 2.42 -5.41
C VAL A 300 -1.87 0.97 -5.86
N GLY A 301 -2.85 0.10 -5.98
CA GLY A 301 -2.69 -1.21 -6.64
C GLY A 301 -3.77 -1.52 -7.67
N LYS A 302 -4.90 -0.81 -7.64
CA LYS A 302 -6.04 -1.09 -8.52
C LYS A 302 -6.00 -0.31 -9.84
N ARG A 303 -4.94 0.45 -10.17
CA ARG A 303 -4.87 1.25 -11.41
C ARG A 303 -3.58 1.06 -12.23
N LEU A 304 -2.75 0.07 -11.91
CA LEU A 304 -1.52 -0.23 -12.64
C LEU A 304 -1.78 -1.07 -13.91
N ASP A 305 -2.77 -0.74 -14.74
CA ASP A 305 -3.17 -1.58 -15.88
C ASP A 305 -3.64 -0.77 -17.09
N ALA A 306 -2.72 -0.12 -17.80
CA ALA A 306 -3.02 0.38 -19.15
C ALA A 306 -2.02 -0.17 -20.17
N GLY A 307 -2.45 -1.23 -20.87
CA GLY A 307 -1.83 -1.73 -22.10
C GLY A 307 -1.04 -3.03 -21.91
N VAL A 308 -1.66 -4.16 -22.32
CA VAL A 308 -0.98 -5.46 -22.32
C VAL A 308 0.02 -5.50 -23.47
N ARG A 309 1.31 -5.37 -23.14
CA ARG A 309 2.37 -5.97 -23.95
C ARG A 309 3.00 -7.07 -23.12
N ILE A 310 2.84 -8.32 -23.56
CA ILE A 310 3.50 -9.46 -22.91
C ILE A 310 5.01 -9.20 -22.91
N GLY A 311 5.60 -9.04 -21.73
CA GLY A 311 7.02 -8.76 -21.55
C GLY A 311 7.92 -9.99 -21.69
N VAL A 312 7.33 -11.20 -21.76
CA VAL A 312 8.07 -12.44 -22.05
C VAL A 312 8.68 -12.39 -23.45
N ARG A 313 10.00 -12.60 -23.50
CA ARG A 313 10.77 -12.70 -24.75
C ARG A 313 10.85 -14.16 -25.19
N TRP A 314 10.47 -14.43 -26.43
CA TRP A 314 10.55 -15.75 -27.04
C TRP A 314 11.81 -15.89 -27.89
#